data_AF-A0A258EIN2-F1
#
_entry.id   AF-A0A258EIN2-F1
#
_cell.length_a   1.000
_cell.length_b   1.000
_cell.length_c   1.000
_cell.angle_alpha   90.00
_cell.angle_beta   90.00
_cell.angle_gamma   90.00
#
_symmetry.space_group_name_H-M   'P 1'
#
loop_
_entity.id
_entity.type
_entity.pdbx_description
1 polymer ?
#
loop_
_entity_poly.entity_id
_entity_poly.type
_entity_poly.pdbx_seq_one_letter_code
_entity_poly.pdbx_strand_id
1 'polypeptide(L)'
;MYQATVPVFRHYLARMAEMVEKAGPEALEARIADAFPAGQQFATAAGFALRTACPLAGRTLPDLPQGLGPRLAVARAMLGAMSPAEFVGAETRIVRHRAGHAEIEQTGEEFLFLYGLPNFFFHLTMGYAALRAAGMPLGKADFDGFHSYPEGFRF
;
A
#
# COMPACT_ATOMS: atom_id res chain seq x y z
N MET A 1 6.28 -7.42 -15.30
CA MET A 1 5.80 -6.44 -14.29
C MET A 1 4.64 -6.91 -13.42
N TYR A 2 3.58 -7.56 -13.94
CA TYR A 2 2.40 -7.97 -13.14
C TYR A 2 2.76 -8.62 -11.79
N GLN A 3 3.62 -9.65 -11.78
CA GLN A 3 3.94 -10.42 -10.57
C GLN A 3 4.60 -9.59 -9.47
N ALA A 4 5.39 -8.58 -9.84
CA ALA A 4 6.06 -7.68 -8.90
C ALA A 4 5.14 -6.54 -8.41
N THR A 5 3.91 -6.44 -8.94
CA THR A 5 2.98 -5.34 -8.65
C THR A 5 1.68 -5.85 -8.04
N VAL A 6 0.81 -6.48 -8.85
CA VAL A 6 -0.58 -6.77 -8.46
C VAL A 6 -0.66 -7.78 -7.31
N PRO A 7 0.03 -8.94 -7.35
CA PRO A 7 0.03 -9.88 -6.23
C PRO A 7 0.62 -9.27 -4.96
N VAL A 8 1.70 -8.50 -5.08
CA VAL A 8 2.36 -7.84 -3.94
C VAL A 8 1.40 -6.88 -3.25
N PHE A 9 0.78 -5.96 -3.99
CA PHE A 9 -0.19 -5.03 -3.40
C PHE A 9 -1.41 -5.76 -2.84
N ARG A 10 -1.95 -6.76 -3.54
CA ARG A 10 -3.11 -7.52 -3.04
C ARG A 10 -2.83 -8.22 -1.72
N HIS A 11 -1.65 -8.84 -1.59
CA HIS A 11 -1.20 -9.47 -0.36
C HIS A 11 -1.17 -8.48 0.80
N TYR A 12 -0.44 -7.37 0.65
CA TYR A 12 -0.26 -6.42 1.75
C TYR A 12 -1.50 -5.56 2.04
N LEU A 13 -2.40 -5.35 1.06
CA LEU A 13 -3.70 -4.74 1.32
C LEU A 13 -4.63 -5.67 2.10
N ALA A 14 -4.56 -6.99 1.89
CA ALA A 14 -5.28 -7.94 2.73
C ALA A 14 -4.72 -7.92 4.17
N ARG A 15 -3.39 -7.90 4.32
CA ARG A 15 -2.77 -7.76 5.64
C ARG A 15 -3.16 -6.47 6.36
N MET A 16 -3.16 -5.36 5.64
CA MET A 16 -3.64 -4.07 6.14
C MET A 16 -5.08 -4.13 6.63
N ALA A 17 -5.99 -4.76 5.86
CA ALA A 17 -7.40 -4.87 6.23
C ALA A 17 -7.57 -5.57 7.58
N GLU A 18 -6.88 -6.70 7.77
CA GLU A 18 -6.93 -7.47 9.01
C GLU A 18 -6.31 -6.72 10.21
N MET A 19 -5.23 -5.96 9.99
CA MET A 19 -4.65 -5.09 11.04
C MET A 19 -5.62 -3.98 11.45
N VAL A 20 -6.31 -3.36 10.49
CA VAL A 20 -7.28 -2.29 10.72
C VAL A 20 -8.49 -2.82 11.49
N GLU A 21 -9.00 -4.01 11.11
CA GLU A 21 -10.09 -4.67 11.82
C GLU A 21 -9.69 -5.01 13.26
N LYS A 22 -8.52 -5.62 13.45
CA LYS A 22 -7.99 -5.99 14.77
C LYS A 22 -7.74 -4.78 15.69
N ALA A 23 -7.32 -3.65 15.13
CA ALA A 23 -7.02 -2.44 15.91
C ALA A 23 -8.28 -1.66 16.31
N GLY A 24 -9.35 -1.74 15.51
CA GLY A 24 -10.56 -0.96 15.71
C GLY A 24 -10.40 0.52 15.31
N PRO A 25 -11.53 1.26 15.20
CA PRO A 25 -11.55 2.60 14.62
C PRO A 25 -10.80 3.64 15.46
N GLU A 26 -10.85 3.55 16.79
CA GLU A 26 -10.20 4.52 17.69
C GLU A 26 -8.67 4.52 17.54
N ALA A 27 -8.07 3.34 17.37
CA ALA A 27 -6.62 3.20 17.21
C ALA A 27 -6.10 3.81 15.89
N LEU A 28 -6.97 4.05 14.89
CA LEU A 28 -6.56 4.63 13.61
C LEU A 28 -6.14 6.11 13.71
N GLU A 29 -6.47 6.77 14.83
CA GLU A 29 -6.01 8.13 15.12
C GLU A 29 -4.58 8.19 15.68
N ALA A 30 -3.97 7.03 15.99
CA ALA A 30 -2.60 6.95 16.48
C ALA A 30 -1.59 7.53 15.49
N ARG A 31 -0.53 8.14 16.01
CA ARG A 31 0.53 8.81 15.23
C ARG A 31 1.92 8.43 15.73
N ILE A 32 2.90 8.55 14.84
CA ILE A 32 4.31 8.65 15.20
C ILE A 32 4.75 10.08 14.93
N ALA A 33 5.25 10.76 15.97
CA ALA A 33 5.65 12.17 15.89
C ALA A 33 4.53 13.05 15.27
N ASP A 34 4.90 13.96 14.38
CA ASP A 34 4.01 14.88 13.66
C ASP A 34 3.43 14.29 12.36
N ALA A 35 3.63 12.99 12.10
CA ALA A 35 3.13 12.33 10.90
C ALA A 35 1.60 12.19 10.87
N PHE A 36 1.08 11.75 9.72
CA PHE A 36 -0.33 11.41 9.56
C PHE A 36 -0.79 10.31 10.54
N PRO A 37 -2.07 10.30 10.93
CA PRO A 37 -2.67 9.19 11.66
C PRO A 37 -2.53 7.86 10.93
N ALA A 38 -2.55 6.75 11.66
CA ALA A 38 -2.46 5.40 11.11
C ALA A 38 -3.50 5.16 10.00
N GLY A 39 -4.74 5.62 10.19
CA GLY A 39 -5.81 5.52 9.18
C GLY A 39 -5.46 6.23 7.87
N GLN A 40 -4.89 7.42 7.95
CA GLN A 40 -4.47 8.18 6.77
C GLN A 40 -3.21 7.58 6.12
N GLN A 41 -2.28 7.04 6.90
CA GLN A 41 -1.11 6.29 6.38
C GLN A 41 -1.58 5.09 5.56
N PHE A 42 -2.45 4.26 6.10
CA PHE A 42 -3.03 3.13 5.37
C PHE A 42 -3.83 3.56 4.14
N ALA A 43 -4.61 4.65 4.24
CA ALA A 43 -5.36 5.17 3.11
C ALA A 43 -4.41 5.66 2.00
N THR A 44 -3.25 6.19 2.37
CA THR A 44 -2.23 6.64 1.41
C THR A 44 -1.53 5.45 0.75
N ALA A 45 -1.21 4.39 1.51
CA ALA A 45 -0.70 3.14 0.98
C ALA A 45 -1.69 2.50 -0.03
N ALA A 46 -2.99 2.40 0.29
CA ALA A 46 -4.00 1.92 -0.65
C ALA A 46 -4.07 2.77 -1.94
N GLY A 47 -3.91 4.09 -1.81
CA GLY A 47 -3.81 4.98 -2.96
C GLY A 47 -2.56 4.72 -3.81
N PHE A 48 -1.40 4.50 -3.21
CA PHE A 48 -0.16 4.18 -3.92
C PHE A 48 -0.25 2.86 -4.69
N ALA A 49 -0.97 1.86 -4.18
CA ALA A 49 -1.19 0.62 -4.91
C ALA A 49 -1.85 0.87 -6.28
N LEU A 50 -2.87 1.75 -6.33
CA LEU A 50 -3.54 2.12 -7.58
C LEU A 50 -2.73 3.11 -8.43
N ARG A 51 -2.14 4.14 -7.81
CA ARG A 51 -1.26 5.10 -8.50
C ARG A 51 -0.07 4.43 -9.18
N THR A 52 0.35 3.28 -8.67
CA THR A 52 1.42 2.47 -9.27
C THR A 52 0.88 1.48 -10.31
N ALA A 53 -0.14 0.70 -9.95
CA ALA A 53 -0.62 -0.37 -10.82
C ALA A 53 -1.33 0.14 -12.08
N CYS A 54 -2.09 1.24 -12.00
CA CYS A 54 -2.86 1.77 -13.14
C CYS A 54 -1.95 2.17 -14.32
N PRO A 55 -0.92 3.03 -14.17
CA PRO A 55 -0.01 3.36 -15.28
C PRO A 55 0.71 2.14 -15.87
N LEU A 56 1.13 1.19 -15.02
CA LEU A 56 1.78 -0.05 -15.45
C LEU A 56 0.84 -0.98 -16.22
N ALA A 57 -0.46 -0.96 -15.91
CA ALA A 57 -1.49 -1.68 -16.64
C ALA A 57 -2.01 -0.91 -17.87
N GLY A 58 -1.53 0.33 -18.11
CA GLY A 58 -2.09 1.21 -19.14
C GLY A 58 -3.52 1.68 -18.84
N ARG A 59 -3.96 1.63 -17.58
CA ARG A 59 -5.27 2.10 -17.12
C ARG A 59 -5.20 3.53 -16.58
N THR A 60 -6.28 4.27 -16.74
CA THR A 60 -6.50 5.53 -16.03
C THR A 60 -6.65 5.26 -14.54
N LEU A 61 -6.03 6.11 -13.70
CA LEU A 61 -6.32 6.14 -12.26
C LEU A 61 -7.73 6.71 -12.04
N PRO A 62 -8.61 6.05 -11.27
CA PRO A 62 -9.90 6.63 -10.93
C PRO A 62 -9.75 7.73 -9.88
N ASP A 63 -10.82 8.47 -9.64
CA ASP A 63 -10.92 9.29 -8.45
C ASP A 63 -10.85 8.40 -7.20
N LEU A 64 -9.88 8.69 -6.34
CA LEU A 64 -9.69 7.95 -5.10
C LEU A 64 -10.63 8.52 -4.04
N PRO A 65 -11.58 7.73 -3.50
CA PRO A 65 -12.48 8.22 -2.47
C PRO A 65 -11.69 8.62 -1.21
N GLN A 66 -12.28 9.50 -0.41
CA GLN A 66 -11.73 9.88 0.89
C GLN A 66 -11.93 8.77 1.93
N GLY A 67 -11.05 8.74 2.93
CA GLY A 67 -11.08 7.74 3.99
C GLY A 67 -10.50 6.38 3.60
N LEU A 68 -10.14 5.59 4.62
CA LEU A 68 -9.47 4.30 4.45
C LEU A 68 -10.39 3.23 3.85
N GLY A 69 -11.57 3.02 4.46
CA GLY A 69 -12.50 1.95 4.06
C GLY A 69 -12.89 2.00 2.58
N PRO A 70 -13.48 3.11 2.10
CA PRO A 70 -13.85 3.26 0.69
C PRO A 70 -12.65 3.10 -0.26
N ARG A 71 -11.50 3.68 0.08
CA ARG A 71 -10.31 3.62 -0.78
C ARG A 71 -9.71 2.22 -0.85
N LEU A 72 -9.70 1.49 0.27
CA LEU A 72 -9.26 0.11 0.32
C LEU A 72 -10.19 -0.79 -0.52
N ALA A 73 -11.50 -0.58 -0.45
CA ALA A 73 -12.47 -1.31 -1.26
C ALA A 73 -12.22 -1.11 -2.77
N VAL A 74 -12.04 0.13 -3.22
CA VAL A 74 -11.72 0.45 -4.63
C VAL A 74 -10.38 -0.17 -5.04
N ALA A 75 -9.35 -0.07 -4.19
CA ALA A 75 -8.03 -0.65 -4.46
C ALA A 75 -8.10 -2.16 -4.67
N ARG A 76 -8.78 -2.88 -3.77
CA ARG A 76 -8.95 -4.34 -3.87
C ARG A 76 -9.76 -4.74 -5.11
N ALA A 77 -10.84 -4.03 -5.42
CA ALA A 77 -11.67 -4.32 -6.59
C ALA A 77 -10.88 -4.13 -7.91
N MET A 78 -10.18 -3.00 -8.07
CA MET A 78 -9.43 -2.72 -9.28
C MET A 78 -8.25 -3.66 -9.50
N LEU A 79 -7.44 -3.91 -8.47
CA LEU A 79 -6.35 -4.91 -8.53
C LEU A 79 -6.92 -6.32 -8.76
N GLY A 80 -8.13 -6.57 -8.25
CA GLY A 80 -8.95 -7.76 -8.50
C GLY A 80 -9.17 -8.03 -9.99
N ALA A 81 -9.45 -6.98 -10.74
CA ALA A 81 -9.82 -7.01 -12.15
C ALA A 81 -8.64 -6.86 -13.12
N MET A 82 -7.40 -6.80 -12.63
CA MET A 82 -6.20 -6.68 -13.46
C MET A 82 -5.64 -8.07 -13.83
N SER A 83 -5.26 -8.21 -15.09
CA SER A 83 -4.70 -9.43 -15.67
C SER A 83 -3.22 -9.26 -16.05
N PRO A 84 -2.44 -10.36 -16.15
CA PRO A 84 -1.05 -10.28 -16.59
C PRO A 84 -0.86 -9.66 -17.99
N ALA A 85 -1.82 -9.84 -18.90
CA ALA A 85 -1.75 -9.34 -20.28
C ALA A 85 -1.65 -7.81 -20.35
N GLU A 86 -2.23 -7.10 -19.39
CA GLU A 86 -2.22 -5.63 -19.34
C GLU A 86 -0.84 -5.05 -18.98
N PHE A 87 0.06 -5.90 -18.48
CA PHE A 87 1.41 -5.52 -18.05
C PHE A 87 2.49 -5.95 -19.04
N VAL A 88 2.13 -6.45 -20.23
CA VAL A 88 3.09 -6.76 -21.29
C VAL A 88 3.75 -5.46 -21.77
N GLY A 89 5.08 -5.41 -21.78
CA GLY A 89 5.86 -4.23 -22.16
C GLY A 89 5.80 -3.09 -21.13
N ALA A 90 5.28 -3.34 -19.93
CA ALA A 90 5.16 -2.30 -18.90
C ALA A 90 6.53 -1.88 -18.34
N GLU A 91 7.53 -2.76 -18.35
CA GLU A 91 8.88 -2.51 -17.84
C GLU A 91 9.58 -1.35 -18.54
N THR A 92 9.40 -1.19 -19.86
CA THR A 92 10.01 -0.11 -20.65
C THR A 92 9.09 1.08 -20.88
N ARG A 93 7.81 0.99 -20.48
CA ARG A 93 6.86 2.09 -20.65
C ARG A 93 7.30 3.30 -19.85
N ILE A 94 7.28 4.46 -20.47
CA ILE A 94 7.58 5.72 -19.79
C ILE A 94 6.37 6.17 -18.95
N VAL A 95 6.58 6.28 -17.65
CA VAL A 95 5.61 6.79 -16.67
C VAL A 95 6.03 8.20 -16.28
N ARG A 96 5.16 9.17 -16.58
CA ARG A 96 5.31 10.57 -16.15
C ARG A 96 4.43 10.81 -14.94
N HIS A 97 5.02 11.29 -13.87
CA HIS A 97 4.31 11.50 -12.61
C HIS A 97 4.93 12.65 -11.80
N ARG A 98 4.17 13.10 -10.80
CA ARG A 98 4.58 14.18 -9.91
C ARG A 98 4.84 13.64 -8.50
N ALA A 99 6.00 14.00 -7.95
CA ALA A 99 6.41 13.72 -6.58
C ALA A 99 6.62 15.05 -5.82
N GLY A 100 5.63 15.47 -5.05
CA GLY A 100 5.64 16.79 -4.41
C GLY A 100 5.57 17.90 -5.46
N HIS A 101 6.69 18.59 -5.70
CA HIS A 101 6.82 19.62 -6.75
C HIS A 101 7.66 19.17 -7.95
N ALA A 102 8.26 17.97 -7.90
CA ALA A 102 9.07 17.45 -8.98
C ALA A 102 8.20 16.74 -10.01
N GLU A 103 8.37 17.10 -11.28
CA GLU A 103 7.91 16.30 -12.43
C GLU A 103 9.00 15.28 -12.76
N ILE A 104 8.64 14.00 -12.79
CA ILE A 104 9.57 12.88 -12.94
C ILE A 104 9.13 12.02 -14.11
N GLU A 105 10.11 11.57 -14.89
CA GLU A 105 9.93 10.59 -15.95
C GLU A 105 10.79 9.36 -15.65
N GLN A 106 10.18 8.17 -15.66
CA GLN A 106 10.84 6.90 -15.34
C GLN A 106 10.34 5.81 -16.28
N THR A 107 11.18 4.81 -16.56
CA THR A 107 10.69 3.54 -17.09
C THR A 107 9.74 2.88 -16.09
N GLY A 108 8.88 1.97 -16.53
CA GLY A 108 7.94 1.30 -15.63
C GLY A 108 8.65 0.45 -14.57
N GLU A 109 9.83 -0.08 -14.88
CA GLU A 109 10.69 -0.76 -13.91
C GLU A 109 11.18 0.19 -12.80
N GLU A 110 11.82 1.30 -13.17
CA GLU A 110 12.29 2.32 -12.21
C GLU A 110 11.12 2.89 -11.41
N PHE A 111 10.01 3.19 -12.09
CA PHE A 111 8.81 3.70 -11.45
C PHE A 111 8.26 2.72 -10.41
N LEU A 112 8.19 1.41 -10.72
CA LEU A 112 7.72 0.42 -9.75
C LEU A 112 8.68 0.30 -8.57
N PHE A 113 9.95 0.01 -8.84
CA PHE A 113 10.90 -0.43 -7.81
C PHE A 113 11.51 0.73 -7.02
N LEU A 114 11.65 1.91 -7.61
CA LEU A 114 12.29 3.06 -6.97
C LEU A 114 11.30 4.13 -6.48
N TYR A 115 10.03 4.07 -6.91
CA TYR A 115 9.01 5.03 -6.47
C TYR A 115 7.76 4.35 -5.90
N GLY A 116 7.07 3.52 -6.66
CA GLY A 116 5.78 2.94 -6.30
C GLY A 116 5.83 2.03 -5.06
N LEU A 117 6.67 0.99 -5.09
CA LEU A 117 6.85 0.06 -3.96
C LEU A 117 7.43 0.75 -2.72
N PRO A 118 8.49 1.57 -2.81
CA PRO A 118 9.01 2.29 -1.64
C PRO A 118 7.96 3.16 -0.95
N ASN A 119 7.18 3.95 -1.70
CA ASN A 119 6.12 4.77 -1.11
C ASN A 119 5.00 3.93 -0.49
N PHE A 120 4.56 2.87 -1.19
CA PHE A 120 3.55 1.96 -0.65
C PHE A 120 3.98 1.37 0.71
N PHE A 121 5.19 0.79 0.77
CA PHE A 121 5.68 0.15 1.99
C PHE A 121 6.02 1.14 3.09
N PHE A 122 6.47 2.35 2.75
CA PHE A 122 6.67 3.42 3.73
C PHE A 122 5.37 3.71 4.48
N HIS A 123 4.29 4.00 3.75
CA HIS A 123 3.00 4.33 4.35
C HIS A 123 2.38 3.15 5.10
N LEU A 124 2.47 1.93 4.55
CA LEU A 124 2.01 0.73 5.25
C LEU A 124 2.76 0.52 6.58
N THR A 125 4.07 0.68 6.56
CA THR A 125 4.93 0.51 7.75
C THR A 125 4.67 1.61 8.78
N MET A 126 4.48 2.86 8.36
CA MET A 126 4.14 3.97 9.26
C MET A 126 2.80 3.75 9.96
N GLY A 127 1.79 3.24 9.24
CA GLY A 127 0.51 2.87 9.85
C GLY A 127 0.66 1.73 10.86
N TYR A 128 1.37 0.66 10.50
CA TYR A 128 1.69 -0.46 11.39
C TYR A 128 2.42 0.00 12.66
N ALA A 129 3.45 0.82 12.50
CA ALA A 129 4.27 1.29 13.60
C ALA A 129 3.47 2.24 14.52
N ALA A 130 2.62 3.11 13.98
CA ALA A 130 1.74 3.97 14.77
C ALA A 130 0.77 3.15 15.63
N LEU A 131 0.16 2.09 15.08
CA LEU A 131 -0.69 1.18 15.85
C LEU A 131 0.10 0.46 16.96
N ARG A 132 1.30 -0.04 16.67
CA ARG A 132 2.16 -0.66 17.69
C ARG A 132 2.57 0.32 18.79
N ALA A 133 2.91 1.55 18.43
CA ALA A 133 3.26 2.60 19.38
C ALA A 133 2.08 2.96 20.30
N ALA A 134 0.84 2.84 19.81
CA ALA A 134 -0.38 2.98 20.60
C ALA A 134 -0.75 1.73 21.43
N GLY A 135 0.12 0.71 21.48
CA GLY A 135 -0.07 -0.48 22.30
C GLY A 135 -0.89 -1.60 21.64
N MET A 136 -1.21 -1.51 20.35
CA MET A 136 -1.90 -2.59 19.66
C MET A 136 -1.04 -3.85 19.58
N PRO A 137 -1.59 -5.05 19.86
CA PRO A 137 -0.86 -6.31 19.89
C PRO A 137 -0.61 -6.83 18.45
N LEU A 138 0.15 -6.07 17.67
CA LEU A 138 0.56 -6.40 16.32
C LEU A 138 2.03 -6.85 16.31
N GLY A 139 2.30 -7.93 15.60
CA GLY A 139 3.62 -8.48 15.34
C GLY A 139 3.95 -8.47 13.85
N LYS A 140 5.11 -9.03 13.49
CA LYS A 140 5.53 -9.12 12.08
C LYS A 140 4.64 -10.06 11.27
N ALA A 141 4.06 -11.06 11.93
CA ALA A 141 3.06 -11.97 11.37
C ALA A 141 1.83 -11.23 10.83
N ASP A 142 1.34 -10.20 11.53
CA ASP A 142 0.22 -9.38 11.06
C ASP A 142 0.59 -8.60 9.79
N PHE A 143 1.85 -8.16 9.68
CA PHE A 143 2.35 -7.33 8.58
C PHE A 143 2.56 -8.11 7.28
N ASP A 144 3.26 -9.26 7.31
CA ASP A 144 3.59 -10.02 6.10
C ASP A 144 2.90 -11.38 5.98
N GLY A 145 2.28 -11.90 7.03
CA GLY A 145 1.62 -13.20 7.01
C GLY A 145 2.55 -14.41 6.87
N PHE A 146 3.87 -14.21 6.93
CA PHE A 146 4.87 -15.29 6.79
C PHE A 146 5.59 -15.57 8.11
N HIS A 147 5.76 -14.56 8.97
CA HIS A 147 6.38 -14.77 10.26
C HIS A 147 5.44 -15.54 11.21
N SER A 148 6.03 -16.45 11.97
CA SER A 148 5.36 -17.20 13.04
C SER A 148 6.24 -17.14 14.27
N TYR A 149 5.64 -16.83 15.41
CA TYR A 149 6.33 -16.75 16.69
C TYR A 149 5.60 -17.59 17.73
N PRO A 150 6.31 -18.12 18.74
CA PRO A 150 5.67 -18.73 19.90
C PRO A 150 4.71 -17.74 20.57
N GLU A 151 3.67 -18.27 21.22
CA GLU A 151 2.76 -17.47 22.02
C GLU A 151 3.55 -16.67 23.08
N GLY A 152 3.23 -15.37 23.19
CA GLY A 152 3.90 -14.47 24.13
C GLY A 152 5.23 -13.87 23.66
N PHE A 153 5.75 -14.22 22.48
CA PHE A 153 6.97 -13.61 21.94
C PHE A 153 6.78 -12.11 21.63
N ARG A 154 7.76 -11.28 22.02
CA ARG A 154 7.77 -9.82 21.80
C ARG A 154 9.16 -9.37 21.33
N PHE A 155 9.18 -8.39 20.40
CA PHE A 155 10.36 -7.65 19.95
C PHE A 155 10.52 -6.34 20.71
#